data_AF-K2AQZ9-F1
#
_entry.id   AF-K2AQZ9-F1
#
_cell.length_a   1.000
_cell.length_b   1.000
_cell.length_c   1.000
_cell.angle_alpha   90.00
_cell.angle_beta   90.00
_cell.angle_gamma   90.00
#
_symmetry.space_group_name_H-M   'P 1'
#
loop_
_entity.id
_entity.type
_entity.pdbx_description
1 polymer ?
#
loop_
_entity_poly.entity_id
_entity_poly.type
_entity_poly.pdbx_seq_one_letter_code
_entity_poly.pdbx_strand_id
1 'polypeptide(L)'
;MKNMTKSVLLLCVLVSTHLVACSSGPDKNKTATSPSQAQTVPASSGPSQLDAVEFKDKRLVAGFFSYQHKNALPMLTAISKLLEEQNKYNFRILAISIDYNDIAGLKKFVAEHQLKLPVLVDSADLRLVEQYKVENEVAVVGLDARHQLAFGIKDYVFADKPNGEEEFLEYLKENLGIKAHQPLEPKLGHYPEVPDFQAETSDGKTIRRSDYLGRVLHVIFFSPKCPHCQHELQFLRDQVYPEYHAKGYEVLAVNVAKMDEKTKPLYDAQHYPWPLVDDSNRKLRTQFTFNRSVPENFLVDKQGRAHFYSVGYSEQRNDLYQMQIKKLLGLATEATMNPQRMATVKACEVCHEPESVDWAVSKHARALDSLAYKSEDRNPACVSCHTLGYGDPKGYQSMTDKKTGKQMAYVPPDLAGVQCESCHGIGGPHVKGAHAVTVNEMKQKCLACHTKEWSSGFDVDKAMTQVNHSRAAEIMKMSVEEKEKMVRE
;
A
#
# COMPACT_ATOMS: atom_id res chain seq x y z
N MET A 1 18.08 23.10 -24.96
CA MET A 1 17.48 22.00 -24.16
C MET A 1 16.12 22.47 -23.64
N LYS A 2 15.06 22.16 -24.39
CA LYS A 2 13.66 22.35 -23.99
C LYS A 2 13.22 21.05 -23.33
N ASN A 3 12.72 21.11 -22.10
CA ASN A 3 11.74 20.17 -21.53
C ASN A 3 11.45 20.52 -20.07
N MET A 4 10.23 20.21 -19.65
CA MET A 4 9.66 20.26 -18.29
C MET A 4 8.91 21.53 -17.90
N THR A 5 7.63 21.57 -18.31
CA THR A 5 6.48 21.88 -17.42
C THR A 5 5.18 21.49 -18.14
N LYS A 6 4.78 20.22 -18.04
CA LYS A 6 3.46 19.71 -18.47
C LYS A 6 2.77 19.06 -17.26
N SER A 7 2.30 19.87 -16.31
CA SER A 7 1.44 19.40 -15.20
C SER A 7 0.41 20.42 -14.70
N VAL A 8 0.10 21.48 -15.47
CA VAL A 8 -0.79 22.58 -15.00
C VAL A 8 -2.17 22.58 -15.69
N LEU A 9 -2.43 21.66 -16.63
CA LEU A 9 -3.59 21.81 -17.52
C LEU A 9 -4.96 21.58 -16.86
N LEU A 10 -5.07 20.75 -15.81
CA LEU A 10 -6.36 20.60 -15.11
C LEU A 10 -6.71 21.87 -14.30
N LEU A 11 -5.70 22.54 -13.72
CA LEU A 11 -5.89 23.80 -12.99
C LEU A 11 -6.20 24.97 -13.92
N CYS A 12 -5.59 25.04 -15.11
CA CYS A 12 -5.90 26.12 -16.07
C CYS A 12 -7.30 25.99 -16.70
N VAL A 13 -7.85 24.78 -16.81
CA VAL A 13 -9.23 24.55 -17.27
C VAL A 13 -10.25 24.96 -16.20
N LEU A 14 -9.89 24.88 -14.91
CA LEU A 14 -10.77 25.22 -13.78
C LEU A 14 -10.65 26.69 -13.31
N VAL A 15 -9.51 27.36 -13.51
CA VAL A 15 -9.31 28.77 -13.08
C VAL A 15 -9.39 29.71 -14.27
N SER A 16 -10.61 30.11 -14.62
CA SER A 16 -10.86 31.33 -15.42
C SER A 16 -11.83 32.27 -14.71
N THR A 17 -11.70 32.41 -13.39
CA THR A 17 -12.29 33.53 -12.64
C THR A 17 -11.32 33.99 -11.56
N HIS A 18 -10.64 35.11 -11.86
CA HIS A 18 -9.85 36.00 -10.99
C HIS A 18 -8.50 35.52 -10.44
N LEU A 19 -7.41 36.16 -10.92
CA LEU A 19 -6.25 36.57 -10.11
C LEU A 19 -5.47 37.69 -10.84
N VAL A 20 -5.62 38.91 -10.31
CA VAL A 20 -4.64 40.01 -10.27
C VAL A 20 -3.50 39.53 -9.34
N ALA A 21 -2.19 39.75 -9.47
CA ALA A 21 -1.27 40.56 -10.28
C ALA A 21 0.14 39.95 -10.20
N CYS A 22 1.03 40.25 -11.15
CA CYS A 22 2.34 40.90 -10.91
C CYS A 22 3.20 40.95 -12.18
N SER A 23 3.94 42.06 -12.29
CA SER A 23 4.60 42.66 -13.44
C SER A 23 5.89 41.98 -13.94
N SER A 24 6.10 41.99 -15.27
CA SER A 24 7.38 42.38 -15.91
C SER A 24 7.25 42.58 -17.43
N GLY A 25 7.44 43.82 -17.91
CA GLY A 25 7.91 44.17 -19.26
C GLY A 25 6.88 44.19 -20.43
N PRO A 26 6.89 45.21 -21.32
CA PRO A 26 5.95 45.30 -22.42
C PRO A 26 6.52 44.65 -23.68
N ASP A 27 6.04 43.45 -24.04
CA ASP A 27 6.21 42.92 -25.40
C ASP A 27 4.88 43.05 -26.15
N LYS A 28 4.74 44.18 -26.87
CA LYS A 28 3.62 44.44 -27.78
C LYS A 28 3.89 43.72 -29.10
N ASN A 29 3.45 42.47 -29.23
CA ASN A 29 2.91 41.86 -30.48
C ASN A 29 2.86 40.34 -30.38
N LYS A 30 1.81 39.79 -29.77
CA LYS A 30 1.19 38.53 -30.19
C LYS A 30 -0.30 38.59 -29.88
N THR A 31 -1.13 38.62 -30.91
CA THR A 31 -2.55 38.27 -30.86
C THR A 31 -2.67 36.80 -30.48
N ALA A 32 -2.67 36.51 -29.19
CA ALA A 32 -3.06 35.20 -28.68
C ALA A 32 -4.59 35.11 -28.76
N THR A 33 -5.08 34.17 -29.56
CA THR A 33 -6.47 33.70 -29.48
C THR A 33 -6.78 33.32 -28.03
N SER A 34 -7.84 33.89 -27.47
CA SER A 34 -8.30 33.62 -26.11
C SER A 34 -8.52 32.10 -25.95
N PRO A 35 -8.05 31.47 -24.85
CA PRO A 35 -8.44 30.10 -24.53
C PRO A 35 -9.96 30.03 -24.46
N SER A 36 -10.58 29.08 -25.16
CA SER A 36 -12.01 28.81 -25.00
C SER A 36 -12.25 28.44 -23.53
N GLN A 37 -13.12 29.19 -22.85
CA GLN A 37 -13.52 28.86 -21.49
C GLN A 37 -14.08 27.43 -21.47
N ALA A 38 -13.60 26.63 -20.51
CA ALA A 38 -14.13 25.29 -20.29
C ALA A 38 -15.61 25.39 -19.94
N GLN A 39 -16.47 24.66 -20.67
CA GLN A 39 -17.90 24.67 -20.40
C GLN A 39 -18.21 23.62 -19.33
N THR A 40 -19.00 24.01 -18.34
CA THR A 40 -19.48 23.13 -17.28
C THR A 40 -20.97 22.90 -17.45
N VAL A 41 -21.41 21.65 -17.27
CA VAL A 41 -22.82 21.31 -17.09
C VAL A 41 -23.00 20.95 -15.62
N PRO A 42 -23.74 21.76 -14.84
CA PRO A 42 -23.88 21.54 -13.41
C PRO A 42 -24.61 20.21 -13.14
N ALA A 43 -24.24 19.57 -12.03
CA ALA A 43 -24.95 18.39 -11.53
C ALA A 43 -26.43 18.73 -11.25
N SER A 44 -27.32 17.73 -11.31
CA SER A 44 -28.74 17.92 -10.97
C SER A 44 -28.96 18.33 -9.51
N SER A 45 -27.96 18.09 -8.64
CA SER A 45 -27.88 18.59 -7.26
C SER A 45 -26.41 18.74 -6.87
N GLY A 46 -25.93 19.98 -6.66
CA GLY A 46 -24.53 20.29 -6.31
C GLY A 46 -24.11 21.71 -6.73
N PRO A 47 -22.89 22.16 -6.38
CA PRO A 47 -22.39 23.47 -6.78
C PRO A 47 -22.33 23.61 -8.30
N SER A 48 -22.66 24.81 -8.81
CA SER A 48 -22.78 25.12 -10.24
C SER A 48 -21.44 25.33 -10.97
N GLN A 49 -20.34 25.42 -10.22
CA GLN A 49 -18.97 25.57 -10.72
C GLN A 49 -18.02 24.63 -9.97
N LEU A 50 -17.06 24.05 -10.70
CA LEU A 50 -16.01 23.23 -10.13
C LEU A 50 -14.87 24.14 -9.65
N ASP A 51 -14.60 24.14 -8.34
CA ASP A 51 -13.51 24.94 -7.77
C ASP A 51 -12.18 24.21 -7.95
N ALA A 52 -11.20 24.86 -8.60
CA ALA A 52 -9.85 24.34 -8.78
C ALA A 52 -9.16 23.98 -7.45
N VAL A 53 -9.52 24.68 -6.36
CA VAL A 53 -9.01 24.40 -5.01
C VAL A 53 -9.50 23.02 -4.53
N GLU A 54 -10.68 22.58 -4.94
CA GLU A 54 -11.27 21.31 -4.52
C GLU A 54 -10.47 20.09 -5.03
N PHE A 55 -9.77 20.24 -6.15
CA PHE A 55 -9.00 19.17 -6.79
C PHE A 55 -7.51 19.19 -6.47
N LYS A 56 -7.03 20.23 -5.78
CA LYS A 56 -5.61 20.37 -5.43
C LYS A 56 -5.21 19.31 -4.40
N ASP A 57 -4.09 18.62 -4.66
CA ASP A 57 -3.53 17.56 -3.81
C ASP A 57 -4.52 16.40 -3.52
N LYS A 58 -5.57 16.28 -4.34
CA LYS A 58 -6.56 15.19 -4.30
C LYS A 58 -6.32 14.24 -5.46
N ARG A 59 -6.54 12.95 -5.20
CA ARG A 59 -6.65 11.93 -6.25
C ARG A 59 -7.93 12.16 -7.05
N LEU A 60 -7.94 11.78 -8.33
CA LEU A 60 -9.10 11.98 -9.21
C LEU A 60 -9.55 10.67 -9.83
N VAL A 61 -10.86 10.42 -9.88
CA VAL A 61 -11.49 9.45 -10.79
C VAL A 61 -12.25 10.25 -11.84
N ALA A 62 -11.80 10.20 -13.09
CA ALA A 62 -12.46 10.88 -14.20
C ALA A 62 -13.12 9.84 -15.12
N GLY A 63 -14.44 9.90 -15.23
CA GLY A 63 -15.22 9.12 -16.18
C GLY A 63 -15.42 9.90 -17.48
N PHE A 64 -14.72 9.50 -18.54
CA PHE A 64 -14.91 10.02 -19.89
C PHE A 64 -16.10 9.32 -20.53
N PHE A 65 -17.00 10.08 -21.15
CA PHE A 65 -18.18 9.52 -21.79
C PHE A 65 -18.65 10.35 -22.99
N SER A 66 -19.24 9.71 -24.00
CA SER A 66 -20.26 10.32 -24.85
C SER A 66 -21.64 9.96 -24.32
N TYR A 67 -22.54 10.91 -24.16
CA TYR A 67 -23.90 10.64 -23.65
C TYR A 67 -24.71 9.73 -24.60
N GLN A 68 -24.29 9.61 -25.86
CA GLN A 68 -24.92 8.76 -26.87
C GLN A 68 -24.51 7.27 -26.74
N HIS A 69 -23.42 6.99 -26.04
CA HIS A 69 -22.91 5.63 -25.91
C HIS A 69 -23.71 4.84 -24.86
N LYS A 70 -24.11 3.60 -25.21
CA LYS A 70 -24.96 2.73 -24.34
C LYS A 70 -24.42 2.54 -22.92
N ASN A 71 -23.10 2.61 -22.75
CA ASN A 71 -22.41 2.36 -21.49
C ASN A 71 -22.13 3.63 -20.66
N ALA A 72 -22.48 4.81 -21.16
CA ALA A 72 -22.23 6.07 -20.45
C ALA A 72 -22.99 6.15 -19.13
N LEU A 73 -24.31 5.93 -19.17
CA LEU A 73 -25.13 5.96 -17.95
C LEU A 73 -24.71 4.88 -16.95
N PRO A 74 -24.58 3.58 -17.31
CA PRO A 74 -24.08 2.56 -16.38
C PRO A 74 -22.75 2.93 -15.70
N MET A 75 -21.77 3.44 -16.45
CA MET A 75 -20.49 3.86 -15.88
C MET A 75 -20.67 5.04 -14.90
N LEU A 76 -21.40 6.09 -15.29
CA LEU A 76 -21.64 7.29 -14.47
C LEU A 76 -22.41 6.95 -13.19
N THR A 77 -23.43 6.11 -13.28
CA THR A 77 -24.19 5.61 -12.13
C THR A 77 -23.28 4.84 -11.18
N ALA A 78 -22.42 3.96 -11.70
CA ALA A 78 -21.52 3.16 -10.88
C ALA A 78 -20.50 4.04 -10.15
N ILE A 79 -19.78 4.93 -10.84
CA ILE A 79 -18.80 5.81 -10.16
C ILE A 79 -19.47 6.76 -9.17
N SER A 80 -20.72 7.19 -9.41
CA SER A 80 -21.48 8.04 -8.48
C SER A 80 -21.69 7.39 -7.10
N LYS A 81 -21.71 6.06 -7.00
CA LYS A 81 -21.84 5.34 -5.72
C LYS A 81 -20.65 5.54 -4.78
N LEU A 82 -19.53 6.07 -5.28
CA LEU A 82 -18.34 6.38 -4.49
C LEU A 82 -18.29 7.84 -3.99
N LEU A 83 -19.32 8.66 -4.28
CA LEU A 83 -19.37 10.07 -3.87
C LEU A 83 -19.24 10.25 -2.36
N GLU A 84 -19.87 9.39 -1.56
CA GLU A 84 -19.87 9.48 -0.09
C GLU A 84 -18.50 9.14 0.53
N GLU A 85 -17.64 8.42 -0.20
CA GLU A 85 -16.32 7.98 0.28
C GLU A 85 -15.19 8.98 -0.05
N GLN A 86 -15.46 9.97 -0.91
CA GLN A 86 -14.48 10.90 -1.46
C GLN A 86 -13.66 11.65 -0.40
N ASN A 87 -14.32 12.13 0.65
CA ASN A 87 -13.67 12.88 1.71
C ASN A 87 -12.82 11.99 2.61
N LYS A 88 -13.37 10.84 3.02
CA LYS A 88 -12.69 9.87 3.88
C LYS A 88 -11.40 9.35 3.23
N TYR A 89 -11.42 9.11 1.93
CA TYR A 89 -10.29 8.54 1.19
C TYR A 89 -9.56 9.55 0.29
N ASN A 90 -9.67 10.86 0.52
CA ASN A 90 -8.88 11.87 -0.19
C ASN A 90 -8.89 11.75 -1.74
N PHE A 91 -10.09 11.66 -2.33
CA PHE A 91 -10.25 11.68 -3.79
C PHE A 91 -11.47 12.52 -4.22
N ARG A 92 -11.57 12.82 -5.51
CA ARG A 92 -12.74 13.43 -6.15
C ARG A 92 -13.14 12.62 -7.37
N ILE A 93 -14.41 12.73 -7.77
CA ILE A 93 -14.95 12.10 -8.97
C ILE A 93 -15.47 13.18 -9.88
N LEU A 94 -15.18 13.04 -11.16
CA LEU A 94 -15.57 13.96 -12.19
C LEU A 94 -16.07 13.19 -13.42
N ALA A 95 -17.12 13.69 -14.06
CA ALA A 95 -17.55 13.22 -15.36
C ALA A 95 -17.04 14.19 -16.44
N ILE A 96 -16.48 13.66 -17.53
CA ILE A 96 -15.97 14.45 -18.66
C ILE A 96 -16.69 13.99 -19.92
N SER A 97 -17.57 14.83 -20.45
CA SER A 97 -18.24 14.59 -21.72
C SER A 97 -17.34 14.99 -22.88
N ILE A 98 -17.26 14.14 -23.91
CA ILE A 98 -16.59 14.45 -25.18
C ILE A 98 -17.54 15.10 -26.20
N ASP A 99 -18.82 15.31 -25.85
CA ASP A 99 -19.88 15.82 -26.72
C ASP A 99 -19.87 17.36 -26.79
N TYR A 100 -18.72 17.96 -27.06
CA TYR A 100 -18.53 19.42 -27.12
C TYR A 100 -19.38 20.11 -28.19
N ASN A 101 -19.87 19.35 -29.17
CA ASN A 101 -20.71 19.81 -30.26
C ASN A 101 -22.22 19.74 -29.95
N ASP A 102 -22.65 19.09 -28.86
CA ASP A 102 -24.07 18.98 -28.49
C ASP A 102 -24.32 19.14 -26.98
N ILE A 103 -24.16 20.38 -26.53
CA ILE A 103 -24.41 20.79 -25.13
C ILE A 103 -25.89 20.66 -24.75
N ALA A 104 -26.81 20.80 -25.71
CA ALA A 104 -28.24 20.70 -25.44
C ALA A 104 -28.66 19.27 -25.14
N GLY A 105 -28.20 18.31 -25.95
CA GLY A 105 -28.36 16.88 -25.71
C GLY A 105 -27.75 16.44 -24.39
N LEU A 106 -26.52 16.89 -24.10
CA LEU A 106 -25.84 16.60 -22.83
C LEU A 106 -26.63 17.12 -21.62
N LYS A 107 -27.12 18.36 -21.66
CA LYS A 107 -27.95 18.93 -20.57
C LYS A 107 -29.22 18.12 -20.35
N LYS A 108 -29.87 17.68 -21.43
CA LYS A 108 -31.06 16.83 -21.37
C LYS A 108 -30.74 15.49 -20.71
N PHE A 109 -29.67 14.82 -21.13
CA PHE A 109 -29.20 13.57 -20.53
C PHE A 109 -28.91 13.70 -19.01
N VAL A 110 -28.18 14.76 -18.62
CA VAL A 110 -27.88 15.04 -17.20
C VAL A 110 -29.15 15.23 -16.37
N ALA A 111 -30.13 15.98 -16.90
CA ALA A 111 -31.39 16.24 -16.22
C ALA A 111 -32.28 14.99 -16.15
N GLU A 112 -32.44 14.26 -17.26
CA GLU A 112 -33.26 13.05 -17.36
C GLU A 112 -32.80 11.95 -16.40
N HIS A 113 -31.49 11.80 -16.23
CA HIS A 113 -30.91 10.78 -15.37
C HIS A 113 -30.51 11.27 -13.98
N GLN A 114 -30.78 12.55 -13.65
CA GLN A 114 -30.49 13.16 -12.35
C GLN A 114 -29.04 12.91 -11.91
N LEU A 115 -28.09 13.16 -12.82
CA LEU A 115 -26.68 12.89 -12.54
C LEU A 115 -26.17 13.80 -11.41
N LYS A 116 -25.72 13.16 -10.34
CA LYS A 116 -25.14 13.82 -9.16
C LYS A 116 -23.71 14.31 -9.38
N LEU A 117 -23.04 13.82 -10.44
CA LEU A 117 -21.66 14.16 -10.73
C LEU A 117 -21.60 15.52 -11.45
N PRO A 118 -20.60 16.35 -11.13
CA PRO A 118 -20.29 17.49 -11.98
C PRO A 118 -19.80 16.98 -13.35
N VAL A 119 -20.30 17.59 -14.42
CA VAL A 119 -19.92 17.26 -15.79
C VAL A 119 -19.09 18.40 -16.39
N LEU A 120 -17.83 18.11 -16.69
CA LEU A 120 -17.02 18.94 -17.58
C LEU A 120 -17.26 18.52 -19.02
N VAL A 121 -17.21 19.49 -19.93
CA VAL A 121 -17.18 19.23 -21.36
C VAL A 121 -15.74 19.42 -21.82
N ASP A 122 -15.16 18.42 -22.49
CA ASP A 122 -13.82 18.53 -23.08
C ASP A 122 -13.83 19.61 -24.17
N SER A 123 -12.66 20.18 -24.46
CA SER A 123 -12.53 21.19 -25.51
C SER A 123 -12.76 20.58 -26.89
N ALA A 124 -13.05 21.43 -27.88
CA ALA A 124 -13.30 20.98 -29.25
C ALA A 124 -12.10 20.26 -29.91
N ASP A 125 -10.90 20.43 -29.36
CA ASP A 125 -9.68 19.72 -29.74
C ASP A 125 -9.35 18.51 -28.84
N LEU A 126 -10.29 18.10 -27.97
CA LEU A 126 -10.22 16.90 -27.13
C LEU A 126 -8.91 16.80 -26.30
N ARG A 127 -8.51 17.92 -25.68
CA ARG A 127 -7.24 18.02 -24.96
C ARG A 127 -7.14 17.05 -23.79
N LEU A 128 -8.23 16.83 -23.05
CA LEU A 128 -8.21 15.94 -21.90
C LEU A 128 -8.13 14.48 -22.34
N VAL A 129 -8.85 14.11 -23.41
CA VAL A 129 -8.72 12.80 -24.07
C VAL A 129 -7.28 12.55 -24.52
N GLU A 130 -6.63 13.50 -25.20
CA GLU A 130 -5.23 13.37 -25.65
C GLU A 130 -4.27 13.26 -24.46
N GLN A 131 -4.41 14.15 -23.46
CA GLN A 131 -3.54 14.21 -22.29
C GLN A 131 -3.53 12.89 -21.51
N TYR A 132 -4.71 12.28 -21.31
CA TYR A 132 -4.85 11.05 -20.53
C TYR A 132 -4.93 9.79 -21.39
N LYS A 133 -4.70 9.91 -22.70
CA LYS A 133 -4.68 8.81 -23.67
C LYS A 133 -5.94 7.97 -23.62
N VAL A 134 -7.08 8.63 -23.59
CA VAL A 134 -8.40 7.99 -23.66
C VAL A 134 -8.62 7.54 -25.11
N GLU A 135 -8.86 6.25 -25.31
CA GLU A 135 -8.96 5.64 -26.65
C GLU A 135 -10.41 5.38 -27.10
N ASN A 136 -11.35 5.28 -26.15
CA ASN A 136 -12.75 4.95 -26.43
C ASN A 136 -13.71 6.00 -25.85
N GLU A 137 -14.94 6.00 -26.37
CA GLU A 137 -15.99 6.95 -26.00
C GLU A 137 -16.46 6.83 -24.54
N VAL A 138 -16.25 5.68 -23.90
CA VAL A 138 -16.51 5.48 -22.46
C VAL A 138 -15.30 4.85 -21.80
N ALA A 139 -14.65 5.62 -20.93
CA ALA A 139 -13.41 5.23 -20.27
C ALA A 139 -13.35 5.81 -18.85
N VAL A 140 -12.54 5.21 -17.99
CA VAL A 140 -12.31 5.71 -16.63
C VAL A 140 -10.83 5.82 -16.38
N VAL A 141 -10.36 6.98 -15.95
CA VAL A 141 -8.96 7.18 -15.57
C VAL A 141 -8.86 7.59 -14.10
N GLY A 142 -7.88 7.02 -13.42
CA GLY A 142 -7.52 7.36 -12.05
C GLY A 142 -6.21 8.13 -12.02
N LEU A 143 -6.19 9.27 -11.32
CA LEU A 143 -5.00 10.09 -11.15
C LEU A 143 -4.55 10.12 -9.68
N ASP A 144 -3.23 10.14 -9.46
CA ASP A 144 -2.66 10.35 -8.13
C ASP A 144 -2.85 11.80 -7.63
N ALA A 145 -2.41 12.10 -6.41
CA ALA A 145 -2.55 13.45 -5.83
C ALA A 145 -1.71 14.53 -6.56
N ARG A 146 -0.79 14.11 -7.43
CA ARG A 146 0.00 14.99 -8.33
C ARG A 146 -0.58 15.00 -9.75
N HIS A 147 -1.79 14.47 -9.92
CA HIS A 147 -2.53 14.33 -11.17
C HIS A 147 -1.80 13.54 -12.26
N GLN A 148 -0.95 12.59 -11.87
CA GLN A 148 -0.34 11.63 -12.78
C GLN A 148 -1.23 10.40 -12.94
N LEU A 149 -1.25 9.81 -14.13
CA LEU A 149 -2.05 8.61 -14.42
C LEU A 149 -1.62 7.45 -13.50
N ALA A 150 -2.53 6.99 -12.64
CA ALA A 150 -2.32 5.89 -11.71
C ALA A 150 -2.94 4.59 -12.23
N PHE A 151 -4.13 4.66 -12.84
CA PHE A 151 -4.80 3.51 -13.47
C PHE A 151 -5.74 3.98 -14.59
N GLY A 152 -6.15 3.06 -15.47
CA GLY A 152 -7.12 3.36 -16.52
C GLY A 152 -7.91 2.13 -16.97
N ILE A 153 -9.20 2.33 -17.21
CA ILE A 153 -10.11 1.40 -17.90
C ILE A 153 -10.37 2.03 -19.26
N LYS A 154 -9.77 1.43 -20.28
CA LYS A 154 -9.83 1.94 -21.65
C LYS A 154 -11.21 1.81 -22.26
N ASP A 155 -11.91 0.72 -21.97
CA ASP A 155 -13.24 0.41 -22.50
C ASP A 155 -14.12 -0.11 -21.35
N TYR A 156 -15.23 0.59 -21.09
CA TYR A 156 -16.18 0.16 -20.07
C TYR A 156 -17.09 -0.93 -20.63
N VAL A 157 -16.65 -2.18 -20.50
CA VAL A 157 -17.42 -3.39 -20.89
C VAL A 157 -18.15 -4.04 -19.72
N PHE A 158 -18.07 -3.46 -18.53
CA PHE A 158 -18.67 -4.02 -17.31
C PHE A 158 -20.20 -4.09 -17.38
N ALA A 159 -20.85 -3.19 -18.11
CA ALA A 159 -22.29 -3.22 -18.31
C ALA A 159 -22.79 -4.51 -18.99
N ASP A 160 -21.94 -5.15 -19.82
CA ASP A 160 -22.32 -6.33 -20.60
C ASP A 160 -22.09 -7.64 -19.81
N LYS A 161 -21.61 -7.57 -18.56
CA LYS A 161 -21.29 -8.75 -17.72
C LYS A 161 -22.32 -8.97 -16.61
N PRO A 162 -22.61 -10.23 -16.24
CA PRO A 162 -23.26 -10.55 -14.97
C PRO A 162 -22.47 -9.96 -13.80
N ASN A 163 -23.12 -9.20 -12.92
CA ASN A 163 -22.51 -8.49 -11.78
C ASN A 163 -21.40 -7.48 -12.12
N GLY A 164 -21.29 -7.04 -13.37
CA GLY A 164 -20.15 -6.21 -13.78
C GLY A 164 -20.06 -4.85 -13.09
N GLU A 165 -21.18 -4.26 -12.65
CA GLU A 165 -21.16 -3.03 -11.84
C GLU A 165 -20.44 -3.23 -10.50
N GLU A 166 -20.68 -4.36 -9.83
CA GLU A 166 -20.03 -4.72 -8.57
C GLU A 166 -18.53 -4.96 -8.78
N GLU A 167 -18.15 -5.73 -9.82
CA GLU A 167 -16.74 -5.94 -10.20
C GLU A 167 -16.01 -4.62 -10.46
N PHE A 168 -16.69 -3.68 -11.12
CA PHE A 168 -16.15 -2.36 -11.44
C PHE A 168 -16.00 -1.49 -10.18
N LEU A 169 -16.97 -1.51 -9.27
CA LEU A 169 -16.87 -0.81 -7.99
C LEU A 169 -15.74 -1.36 -7.13
N GLU A 170 -15.58 -2.67 -7.05
CA GLU A 170 -14.46 -3.31 -6.37
C GLU A 170 -13.13 -2.95 -7.03
N TYR A 171 -13.08 -2.85 -8.36
CA TYR A 171 -11.90 -2.35 -9.08
C TYR A 171 -11.52 -0.94 -8.63
N LEU A 172 -12.48 -0.03 -8.60
CA LEU A 172 -12.21 1.34 -8.19
C LEU A 172 -11.83 1.43 -6.72
N LYS A 173 -12.54 0.72 -5.83
CA LYS A 173 -12.24 0.70 -4.39
C LYS A 173 -10.83 0.18 -4.13
N GLU A 174 -10.44 -0.94 -4.72
CA GLU A 174 -9.07 -1.47 -4.63
C GLU A 174 -8.04 -0.44 -5.12
N ASN A 175 -8.33 0.21 -6.26
CA ASN A 175 -7.41 1.19 -6.82
C ASN A 175 -7.27 2.48 -6.02
N LEU A 176 -8.36 2.90 -5.37
CA LEU A 176 -8.42 4.03 -4.46
C LEU A 176 -7.95 3.67 -3.05
N GLY A 177 -7.67 2.40 -2.75
CA GLY A 177 -7.35 1.95 -1.40
C GLY A 177 -8.52 2.11 -0.42
N ILE A 178 -9.75 2.11 -0.94
CA ILE A 178 -10.97 2.02 -0.13
C ILE A 178 -11.05 0.58 0.37
N LYS A 179 -10.69 0.37 1.63
CA LYS A 179 -10.68 -0.96 2.23
C LYS A 179 -12.08 -1.27 2.77
N ALA A 180 -12.71 -2.30 2.21
CA ALA A 180 -14.01 -2.80 2.68
C ALA A 180 -13.89 -3.55 4.02
N HIS A 181 -12.69 -4.04 4.33
CA HIS A 181 -12.37 -4.77 5.55
C HIS A 181 -11.20 -4.11 6.29
N GLN A 182 -11.07 -4.43 7.57
CA GLN A 182 -9.94 -3.98 8.38
C GLN A 182 -8.63 -4.55 7.82
N PRO A 183 -7.51 -3.80 7.88
CA PRO A 183 -6.20 -4.36 7.55
C PRO A 183 -5.93 -5.61 8.39
N LEU A 184 -5.44 -6.66 7.72
CA LEU A 184 -5.07 -7.92 8.37
C LEU A 184 -3.61 -7.94 8.86
N GLU A 185 -2.88 -6.84 8.69
CA GLU A 185 -1.51 -6.71 9.17
C GLU A 185 -1.48 -6.67 10.72
N PRO A 186 -0.74 -7.58 11.38
CA PRO A 186 -0.52 -7.51 12.82
C PRO A 186 0.12 -6.18 13.21
N LYS A 187 -0.35 -5.58 14.30
CA LYS A 187 0.18 -4.29 14.76
C LYS A 187 0.13 -4.18 16.27
N LEU A 188 1.24 -3.81 16.90
CA LEU A 188 1.32 -3.50 18.33
C LEU A 188 0.78 -4.62 19.25
N GLY A 189 1.04 -5.88 18.87
CA GLY A 189 0.58 -7.08 19.59
C GLY A 189 -0.90 -7.40 19.39
N HIS A 190 -1.58 -6.73 18.44
CA HIS A 190 -2.94 -7.06 18.02
C HIS A 190 -2.93 -7.86 16.72
N TYR A 191 -3.70 -8.95 16.75
CA TYR A 191 -3.79 -9.96 15.71
C TYR A 191 -5.23 -9.99 15.17
N PRO A 192 -5.50 -9.36 14.02
CA PRO A 192 -6.86 -9.28 13.49
C PRO A 192 -7.36 -10.67 13.07
N GLU A 193 -8.64 -10.93 13.30
CA GLU A 193 -9.29 -12.13 12.77
C GLU A 193 -9.38 -12.04 11.24
N VAL A 194 -9.00 -13.12 10.54
CA VAL A 194 -9.17 -13.19 9.09
C VAL A 194 -10.66 -13.25 8.74
N PRO A 195 -11.08 -12.67 7.61
CA PRO A 195 -12.48 -12.68 7.20
C PRO A 195 -13.02 -14.09 7.10
N ASP A 196 -14.31 -14.28 7.39
CA ASP A 196 -14.98 -15.52 7.00
C ASP A 196 -15.02 -15.62 5.48
N PHE A 197 -14.76 -16.81 4.96
CA PHE A 197 -14.69 -17.06 3.53
C PHE A 197 -15.16 -18.45 3.16
N GLN A 198 -15.66 -18.55 1.94
CA GLN A 198 -15.93 -19.81 1.24
C GLN A 198 -15.35 -19.69 -0.16
N ALA A 199 -14.63 -20.71 -0.62
CA ALA A 199 -14.06 -20.76 -1.95
C ALA A 199 -14.14 -22.18 -2.54
N GLU A 200 -14.10 -22.26 -3.86
CA GLU A 200 -13.99 -23.53 -4.58
C GLU A 200 -12.54 -23.70 -5.03
N THR A 201 -11.98 -24.87 -4.76
CA THR A 201 -10.63 -25.24 -5.16
C THR A 201 -10.62 -25.80 -6.58
N SER A 202 -9.44 -25.86 -7.20
CA SER A 202 -9.25 -26.34 -8.58
C SER A 202 -9.73 -27.77 -8.84
N ASP A 203 -9.84 -28.60 -7.79
CA ASP A 203 -10.39 -29.96 -7.83
C ASP A 203 -11.90 -30.03 -7.52
N GLY A 204 -12.58 -28.88 -7.43
CA GLY A 204 -14.02 -28.77 -7.21
C GLY A 204 -14.47 -28.89 -5.75
N LYS A 205 -13.54 -28.92 -4.79
CA LYS A 205 -13.88 -28.97 -3.37
C LYS A 205 -14.24 -27.57 -2.86
N THR A 206 -15.33 -27.48 -2.12
CA THR A 206 -15.63 -26.28 -1.34
C THR A 206 -14.83 -26.27 -0.05
N ILE A 207 -14.08 -25.19 0.18
CA ILE A 207 -13.38 -24.91 1.44
C ILE A 207 -13.99 -23.70 2.14
N ARG A 208 -13.91 -23.66 3.46
CA ARG A 208 -14.36 -22.56 4.32
C ARG A 208 -13.27 -22.18 5.31
N ARG A 209 -13.30 -20.95 5.82
CA ARG A 209 -12.40 -20.52 6.90
C ARG A 209 -12.42 -21.49 8.09
N SER A 210 -13.62 -21.95 8.47
CA SER A 210 -13.82 -22.90 9.58
C SER A 210 -13.09 -24.23 9.43
N ASP A 211 -12.81 -24.65 8.19
CA ASP A 211 -12.14 -25.94 7.90
C ASP A 211 -10.66 -25.92 8.35
N TYR A 212 -10.13 -24.73 8.63
CA TYR A 212 -8.74 -24.50 9.05
C TYR A 212 -8.61 -24.18 10.55
N LEU A 213 -9.71 -24.06 11.30
CA LEU A 213 -9.64 -23.88 12.76
C LEU A 213 -8.91 -25.07 13.40
N GLY A 214 -8.06 -24.79 14.39
CA GLY A 214 -7.17 -25.78 14.99
C GLY A 214 -5.85 -25.99 14.24
N ARG A 215 -5.68 -25.42 13.05
CA ARG A 215 -4.45 -25.49 12.23
C ARG A 215 -3.84 -24.11 12.04
N VAL A 216 -2.53 -24.07 11.84
CA VAL A 216 -1.84 -22.87 11.36
C VAL A 216 -2.00 -22.81 9.84
N LEU A 217 -2.58 -21.74 9.32
CA LEU A 217 -2.85 -21.59 7.89
C LEU A 217 -1.95 -20.53 7.28
N HIS A 218 -1.23 -20.89 6.21
CA HIS A 218 -0.50 -19.96 5.36
C HIS A 218 -1.34 -19.65 4.12
N VAL A 219 -1.94 -18.45 4.07
CA VAL A 219 -2.63 -17.96 2.87
C VAL A 219 -1.63 -17.22 2.01
N ILE A 220 -1.48 -17.65 0.75
CA ILE A 220 -0.60 -17.00 -0.24
C ILE A 220 -1.40 -16.59 -1.47
N PHE A 221 -1.53 -15.28 -1.69
CA PHE A 221 -2.05 -14.72 -2.92
C PHE A 221 -0.93 -14.64 -3.95
N PHE A 222 -1.13 -15.24 -5.11
CA PHE A 222 -0.07 -15.42 -6.09
C PHE A 222 -0.56 -15.25 -7.53
N SER A 223 0.39 -15.18 -8.46
CA SER A 223 0.14 -15.25 -9.90
C SER A 223 0.99 -16.37 -10.52
N PRO A 224 0.42 -17.25 -11.37
CA PRO A 224 1.17 -18.30 -12.07
C PRO A 224 2.35 -17.78 -12.87
N LYS A 225 2.27 -16.54 -13.39
CA LYS A 225 3.32 -15.90 -14.19
C LYS A 225 4.41 -15.22 -13.34
N CYS A 226 4.25 -15.10 -12.02
CA CYS A 226 5.18 -14.36 -11.17
C CYS A 226 6.33 -15.25 -10.68
N PRO A 227 7.60 -14.98 -11.05
CA PRO A 227 8.75 -15.81 -10.64
C PRO A 227 8.93 -15.88 -9.13
N HIS A 228 8.75 -14.74 -8.44
CA HIS A 228 8.86 -14.68 -6.99
C HIS A 228 7.80 -15.54 -6.29
N CYS A 229 6.58 -15.61 -6.83
CA CYS A 229 5.55 -16.52 -6.34
C CYS A 229 5.96 -17.99 -6.49
N GLN A 230 6.53 -18.34 -7.66
CA GLN A 230 6.91 -19.74 -7.93
C GLN A 230 8.05 -20.19 -7.01
N HIS A 231 9.03 -19.33 -6.72
CA HIS A 231 10.09 -19.64 -5.76
C HIS A 231 9.55 -19.80 -4.34
N GLU A 232 8.61 -18.94 -3.90
CA GLU A 232 7.99 -19.08 -2.58
C GLU A 232 7.17 -20.38 -2.46
N LEU A 233 6.31 -20.67 -3.45
CA LEU A 233 5.54 -21.91 -3.49
C LEU A 233 6.43 -23.15 -3.54
N GLN A 234 7.57 -23.09 -4.24
CA GLN A 234 8.57 -24.15 -4.24
C GLN A 234 9.19 -24.34 -2.85
N PHE A 235 9.61 -23.26 -2.20
CA PHE A 235 10.13 -23.31 -0.83
C PHE A 235 9.11 -23.92 0.14
N LEU A 236 7.84 -23.48 0.06
CA LEU A 236 6.76 -24.05 0.87
C LEU A 236 6.59 -25.54 0.60
N ARG A 237 6.67 -25.99 -0.67
CA ARG A 237 6.44 -27.39 -1.07
C ARG A 237 7.57 -28.29 -0.62
N ASP A 238 8.80 -27.85 -0.83
CA ASP A 238 9.97 -28.72 -0.73
C ASP A 238 10.57 -28.70 0.69
N GLN A 239 10.38 -27.61 1.45
CA GLN A 239 11.00 -27.44 2.77
C GLN A 239 9.99 -27.34 3.91
N VAL A 240 8.92 -26.55 3.76
CA VAL A 240 8.01 -26.23 4.87
C VAL A 240 6.94 -27.31 5.05
N TYR A 241 6.21 -27.62 3.98
CA TYR A 241 5.05 -28.52 4.03
C TYR A 241 5.40 -29.93 4.54
N PRO A 242 6.47 -30.59 4.06
CA PRO A 242 6.83 -31.92 4.54
C PRO A 242 7.17 -31.94 6.04
N GLU A 243 7.72 -30.84 6.57
CA GLU A 243 8.12 -30.75 7.97
C GLU A 243 6.96 -30.44 8.92
N TYR A 244 6.02 -29.58 8.50
CA TYR A 244 5.02 -29.00 9.40
C TYR A 244 3.58 -29.47 9.15
N HIS A 245 3.25 -30.00 7.97
CA HIS A 245 1.86 -30.35 7.63
C HIS A 245 1.23 -31.30 8.67
N ALA A 246 1.92 -32.40 8.97
CA ALA A 246 1.49 -33.39 9.96
C ALA A 246 1.44 -32.84 11.41
N LYS A 247 2.07 -31.69 11.67
CA LYS A 247 2.06 -31.00 12.97
C LYS A 247 0.92 -29.98 13.09
N GLY A 248 0.06 -29.88 12.09
CA GLY A 248 -1.09 -28.97 12.07
C GLY A 248 -0.87 -27.68 11.29
N TYR A 249 0.04 -27.67 10.31
CA TYR A 249 0.20 -26.58 9.34
C TYR A 249 -0.54 -26.89 8.03
N GLU A 250 -1.06 -25.87 7.35
CA GLU A 250 -1.69 -25.99 6.03
C GLU A 250 -1.38 -24.76 5.17
N VAL A 251 -1.46 -24.93 3.86
CA VAL A 251 -1.31 -23.84 2.89
C VAL A 251 -2.63 -23.65 2.13
N LEU A 252 -2.99 -22.41 1.83
CA LEU A 252 -4.05 -22.06 0.89
C LEU A 252 -3.45 -21.13 -0.16
N ALA A 253 -3.29 -21.62 -1.39
CA ALA A 253 -2.76 -20.85 -2.50
C ALA A 253 -3.92 -20.27 -3.32
N VAL A 254 -3.93 -18.95 -3.50
CA VAL A 254 -5.01 -18.21 -4.16
C VAL A 254 -4.46 -17.47 -5.38
N ASN A 255 -4.86 -17.90 -6.57
CA ASN A 255 -4.52 -17.19 -7.80
C ASN A 255 -5.34 -15.90 -7.87
N VAL A 256 -4.67 -14.75 -8.04
CA VAL A 256 -5.33 -13.44 -8.26
C VAL A 256 -5.21 -12.95 -9.70
N ALA A 257 -4.51 -13.70 -10.56
CA ALA A 257 -4.35 -13.32 -11.96
C ALA A 257 -5.60 -13.68 -12.77
N LYS A 258 -5.91 -12.86 -13.79
CA LYS A 258 -6.93 -13.20 -14.77
C LYS A 258 -6.55 -14.49 -15.51
N MET A 259 -7.51 -15.40 -15.65
CA MET A 259 -7.40 -16.61 -16.47
C MET A 259 -7.57 -16.26 -17.96
N ASP A 260 -6.45 -16.02 -18.64
CA ASP A 260 -6.36 -15.87 -20.10
C ASP A 260 -5.64 -17.08 -20.73
N GLU A 261 -5.55 -17.12 -22.07
CA GLU A 261 -4.89 -18.19 -22.82
C GLU A 261 -3.43 -18.45 -22.40
N LYS A 262 -2.76 -17.47 -21.79
CA LYS A 262 -1.37 -17.58 -21.32
C LYS A 262 -1.29 -17.94 -19.84
N THR A 263 -2.23 -17.50 -18.99
CA THR A 263 -2.23 -17.77 -17.54
C THR A 263 -2.80 -19.15 -17.25
N LYS A 264 -3.89 -19.53 -17.92
CA LYS A 264 -4.60 -20.77 -17.62
C LYS A 264 -3.72 -22.01 -17.73
N PRO A 265 -2.91 -22.21 -18.79
CA PRO A 265 -2.01 -23.36 -18.85
C PRO A 265 -0.97 -23.39 -17.73
N LEU A 266 -0.50 -22.23 -17.27
CA LEU A 266 0.45 -22.14 -16.16
C LEU A 266 -0.20 -22.49 -14.83
N TYR A 267 -1.44 -22.07 -14.61
CA TYR A 267 -2.23 -22.44 -13.43
C TYR A 267 -2.55 -23.94 -13.42
N ASP A 268 -3.06 -24.48 -14.53
CA ASP A 268 -3.43 -25.89 -14.65
C ASP A 268 -2.21 -26.82 -14.52
N ALA A 269 -1.00 -26.34 -14.83
CA ALA A 269 0.25 -27.09 -14.64
C ALA A 269 0.71 -27.17 -13.17
N GLN A 270 0.08 -26.41 -12.26
CA GLN A 270 0.47 -26.40 -10.85
C GLN A 270 -0.12 -27.60 -10.12
N HIS A 271 0.78 -28.44 -9.60
CA HIS A 271 0.44 -29.62 -8.80
C HIS A 271 1.07 -29.45 -7.42
N TYR A 272 0.29 -28.93 -6.47
CA TYR A 272 0.70 -28.74 -5.09
C TYR A 272 -0.03 -29.71 -4.16
N PRO A 273 0.57 -30.07 -3.00
CA PRO A 273 -0.07 -30.97 -2.04
C PRO A 273 -1.16 -30.28 -1.19
N TRP A 274 -1.49 -29.03 -1.48
CA TRP A 274 -2.46 -28.21 -0.74
C TRP A 274 -3.51 -27.59 -1.67
N PRO A 275 -4.63 -27.09 -1.11
CA PRO A 275 -5.68 -26.40 -1.86
C PRO A 275 -5.20 -25.23 -2.72
N LEU A 276 -5.66 -25.22 -3.97
CA LEU A 276 -5.45 -24.14 -4.94
C LEU A 276 -6.80 -23.53 -5.33
N VAL A 277 -6.94 -22.22 -5.22
CA VAL A 277 -8.18 -21.47 -5.55
C VAL A 277 -7.94 -20.53 -6.71
N ASP A 278 -8.87 -20.50 -7.67
CA ASP A 278 -8.93 -19.44 -8.68
C ASP A 278 -9.80 -18.27 -8.18
N ASP A 279 -9.14 -17.18 -7.79
CA ASP A 279 -9.78 -15.92 -7.43
C ASP A 279 -9.70 -14.89 -8.57
N SER A 280 -9.82 -15.35 -9.82
CA SER A 280 -9.97 -14.49 -10.99
C SER A 280 -11.23 -13.60 -10.90
N ASN A 281 -12.23 -14.01 -10.11
CA ASN A 281 -13.44 -13.25 -9.77
C ASN A 281 -13.26 -12.22 -8.64
N ARG A 282 -12.08 -12.18 -7.99
CA ARG A 282 -11.67 -11.19 -6.99
C ARG A 282 -12.40 -11.23 -5.64
N LYS A 283 -13.22 -12.25 -5.38
CA LYS A 283 -14.04 -12.30 -4.16
C LYS A 283 -13.18 -12.51 -2.92
N LEU A 284 -12.29 -13.51 -2.95
CA LEU A 284 -11.48 -13.88 -1.80
C LEU A 284 -10.42 -12.81 -1.48
N ARG A 285 -9.71 -12.31 -2.50
CA ARG A 285 -8.68 -11.28 -2.28
C ARG A 285 -9.24 -9.97 -1.74
N THR A 286 -10.47 -9.60 -2.12
CA THR A 286 -11.13 -8.40 -1.62
C THR A 286 -11.41 -8.52 -0.12
N GLN A 287 -11.86 -9.69 0.34
CA GLN A 287 -12.07 -9.98 1.76
C GLN A 287 -10.78 -9.83 2.56
N PHE A 288 -9.64 -10.28 2.01
CA PHE A 288 -8.33 -10.19 2.64
C PHE A 288 -7.65 -8.81 2.51
N THR A 289 -8.33 -7.79 1.97
CA THR A 289 -7.77 -6.45 1.74
C THR A 289 -6.52 -6.42 0.86
N PHE A 290 -6.47 -7.32 -0.13
CA PHE A 290 -5.34 -7.54 -1.03
C PHE A 290 -4.66 -6.24 -1.50
N ASN A 291 -3.34 -6.18 -1.36
CA ASN A 291 -2.53 -4.99 -1.52
C ASN A 291 -1.95 -4.83 -2.95
N ARG A 292 -2.59 -5.43 -3.96
CA ARG A 292 -2.20 -5.33 -5.39
C ARG A 292 -0.79 -5.84 -5.72
N SER A 293 -0.17 -6.60 -4.83
CA SER A 293 1.20 -7.06 -4.96
C SER A 293 1.25 -8.54 -4.67
N VAL A 294 2.04 -9.30 -5.45
CA VAL A 294 2.22 -10.73 -5.24
C VAL A 294 3.71 -11.09 -5.20
N PRO A 295 4.10 -12.13 -4.44
CA PRO A 295 3.24 -12.87 -3.52
C PRO A 295 2.85 -12.03 -2.29
N GLU A 296 1.63 -12.22 -1.79
CA GLU A 296 1.14 -11.61 -0.56
C GLU A 296 0.70 -12.72 0.39
N ASN A 297 1.19 -12.65 1.62
CA ASN A 297 1.21 -13.77 2.54
C ASN A 297 0.61 -13.39 3.90
N PHE A 298 -0.22 -14.28 4.43
CA PHE A 298 -0.73 -14.24 5.80
C PHE A 298 -0.41 -15.56 6.49
N LEU A 299 0.18 -15.51 7.69
CA LEU A 299 0.19 -16.67 8.60
C LEU A 299 -0.88 -16.47 9.65
N VAL A 300 -1.79 -17.43 9.71
CA VAL A 300 -2.99 -17.40 10.54
C VAL A 300 -2.85 -18.47 11.63
N ASP A 301 -3.14 -18.10 12.87
CA ASP A 301 -3.11 -19.03 14.00
C ASP A 301 -4.27 -20.03 14.00
N LYS A 302 -4.24 -20.94 14.98
CA LYS A 302 -5.26 -21.98 15.16
C LYS A 302 -6.66 -21.44 15.50
N GLN A 303 -6.78 -20.15 15.82
CA GLN A 303 -8.03 -19.47 16.13
C GLN A 303 -8.54 -18.63 14.94
N GLY A 304 -7.81 -18.57 13.84
CA GLY A 304 -8.18 -17.77 12.68
C GLY A 304 -7.70 -16.31 12.75
N ARG A 305 -6.65 -15.99 13.51
CA ARG A 305 -6.09 -14.62 13.59
C ARG A 305 -4.78 -14.51 12.83
N ALA A 306 -4.62 -13.45 12.05
CA ALA A 306 -3.40 -13.17 11.31
C ALA A 306 -2.28 -12.73 12.28
N HIS A 307 -1.20 -13.50 12.33
CA HIS A 307 -0.02 -13.26 13.16
C HIS A 307 1.20 -12.79 12.38
N PHE A 308 1.19 -12.96 11.06
CA PHE A 308 2.24 -12.44 10.19
C PHE A 308 1.64 -11.99 8.87
N TYR A 309 2.13 -10.87 8.36
CA TYR A 309 1.79 -10.32 7.05
C TYR A 309 3.05 -9.93 6.29
N SER A 310 3.07 -10.25 5.00
CA SER A 310 4.27 -10.15 4.17
C SER A 310 3.91 -9.95 2.69
N VAL A 311 4.63 -9.06 2.02
CA VAL A 311 4.52 -8.84 0.56
C VAL A 311 5.87 -9.08 -0.10
N GLY A 312 5.84 -9.64 -1.31
CA GLY A 312 7.02 -10.07 -2.06
C GLY A 312 7.64 -11.34 -1.47
N TYR A 313 8.64 -11.87 -2.18
CA TYR A 313 9.43 -13.00 -1.71
C TYR A 313 10.93 -12.73 -1.83
N SER A 314 11.68 -13.16 -0.82
CA SER A 314 13.14 -13.28 -0.86
C SER A 314 13.54 -14.51 -0.05
N GLU A 315 14.52 -15.28 -0.52
CA GLU A 315 15.04 -16.44 0.23
C GLU A 315 15.54 -16.05 1.63
N GLN A 316 16.00 -14.81 1.74
CA GLN A 316 16.37 -14.17 3.00
C GLN A 316 15.26 -14.24 4.06
N ARG A 317 13.98 -14.27 3.68
CA ARG A 317 12.87 -14.37 4.64
C ARG A 317 12.45 -15.80 4.98
N ASN A 318 13.06 -16.83 4.38
CA ASN A 318 12.69 -18.22 4.65
C ASN A 318 12.84 -18.59 6.13
N ASP A 319 13.91 -18.15 6.79
CA ASP A 319 14.12 -18.36 8.23
C ASP A 319 13.01 -17.73 9.07
N LEU A 320 12.54 -16.54 8.67
CA LEU A 320 11.48 -15.82 9.37
C LEU A 320 10.14 -16.56 9.23
N TYR A 321 9.83 -17.07 8.05
CA TYR A 321 8.64 -17.91 7.85
C TYR A 321 8.67 -19.14 8.75
N GLN A 322 9.78 -19.87 8.78
CA GLN A 322 9.90 -21.06 9.63
C GLN A 322 9.78 -20.72 11.11
N MET A 323 10.41 -19.62 11.57
CA MET A 323 10.30 -19.16 12.94
C MET A 323 8.85 -18.81 13.33
N GLN A 324 8.13 -18.09 12.46
CA GLN A 324 6.73 -17.77 12.68
C GLN A 324 5.85 -19.03 12.71
N ILE A 325 6.06 -19.98 11.78
CA ILE A 325 5.33 -21.25 11.73
C ILE A 325 5.58 -22.06 13.00
N LYS A 326 6.84 -22.19 13.44
CA LYS A 326 7.20 -22.87 14.69
C LYS A 326 6.51 -22.23 15.90
N LYS A 327 6.54 -20.88 16.00
CA LYS A 327 5.84 -20.13 17.07
C LYS A 327 4.36 -20.50 17.11
N LEU A 328 3.67 -20.43 15.97
CA LEU A 328 2.22 -20.67 15.90
C LEU A 328 1.83 -22.14 16.12
N LEU A 329 2.74 -23.07 15.80
CA LEU A 329 2.55 -24.49 16.11
C LEU A 329 2.84 -24.83 17.57
N GLY A 330 3.46 -23.92 18.33
CA GLY A 330 3.91 -24.16 19.71
C GLY A 330 5.20 -24.99 19.78
N LEU A 331 6.00 -24.98 18.72
CA LEU A 331 7.29 -25.67 18.65
C LEU A 331 8.41 -24.79 19.20
N ALA A 332 9.51 -25.42 19.63
CA ALA A 332 10.72 -24.70 19.98
C ALA A 332 11.17 -23.84 18.79
N THR A 333 11.33 -22.54 19.04
CA THR A 333 11.69 -21.56 18.02
C THR A 333 13.09 -21.03 18.34
N GLU A 334 14.05 -21.39 17.48
CA GLU A 334 15.44 -20.93 17.56
C GLU A 334 15.63 -19.73 16.63
N ALA A 335 16.50 -18.79 16.99
CA ALA A 335 16.87 -17.72 16.08
C ALA A 335 17.85 -18.26 15.04
N THR A 336 17.35 -18.62 13.86
CA THR A 336 18.16 -19.18 12.76
C THR A 336 18.62 -18.14 11.75
N MET A 337 18.41 -16.85 12.06
CA MET A 337 18.72 -15.74 11.14
C MET A 337 20.18 -15.75 10.72
N ASN A 338 20.41 -15.48 9.43
CA ASN A 338 21.75 -15.36 8.85
C ASN A 338 22.56 -14.24 9.56
N PRO A 339 23.74 -14.56 10.15
CA PRO A 339 24.54 -13.61 10.93
C PRO A 339 25.23 -12.52 10.09
N GLN A 340 25.13 -12.60 8.76
CA GLN A 340 25.73 -11.66 7.82
C GLN A 340 24.78 -10.57 7.35
N ARG A 341 23.63 -10.41 8.00
CA ARG A 341 22.70 -9.34 7.71
C ARG A 341 21.92 -8.91 8.96
N MET A 342 21.33 -7.73 8.87
CA MET A 342 20.34 -7.27 9.84
C MET A 342 19.10 -8.20 9.81
N ALA A 343 18.73 -8.71 10.99
CA ALA A 343 17.55 -9.56 11.17
C ALA A 343 16.24 -8.76 11.19
N THR A 344 16.34 -7.47 11.56
CA THR A 344 15.21 -6.53 11.78
C THR A 344 14.33 -6.92 12.96
N VAL A 345 13.53 -5.97 13.43
CA VAL A 345 12.55 -6.20 14.51
C VAL A 345 11.58 -7.35 14.22
N LYS A 346 11.27 -7.62 12.93
CA LYS A 346 10.36 -8.69 12.53
C LYS A 346 10.84 -10.09 12.93
N ALA A 347 12.16 -10.31 13.00
CA ALA A 347 12.69 -11.56 13.50
C ALA A 347 12.64 -11.63 15.04
N CYS A 348 12.95 -10.51 15.70
CA CYS A 348 12.95 -10.42 17.16
C CYS A 348 11.54 -10.63 17.75
N GLU A 349 10.51 -10.02 17.16
CA GLU A 349 9.13 -10.07 17.65
C GLU A 349 8.52 -11.48 17.68
N VAL A 350 9.12 -12.45 16.95
CA VAL A 350 8.69 -13.84 17.02
C VAL A 350 8.78 -14.35 18.46
N CYS A 351 9.87 -14.04 19.17
CA CYS A 351 10.10 -14.51 20.54
C CYS A 351 10.05 -13.39 21.59
N HIS A 352 10.35 -12.16 21.21
CA HIS A 352 10.43 -10.96 22.05
C HIS A 352 9.30 -9.98 21.75
N GLU A 353 8.08 -10.49 21.73
CA GLU A 353 6.89 -9.71 21.35
C GLU A 353 6.60 -8.56 22.31
N PRO A 354 6.57 -8.75 23.64
CA PRO A 354 6.33 -7.63 24.55
C PRO A 354 7.36 -6.50 24.38
N GLU A 355 8.64 -6.86 24.25
CA GLU A 355 9.74 -5.92 24.06
C GLU A 355 9.64 -5.21 22.70
N SER A 356 9.25 -5.94 21.64
CA SER A 356 8.99 -5.35 20.31
C SER A 356 7.85 -4.34 20.36
N VAL A 357 6.76 -4.62 21.09
CA VAL A 357 5.63 -3.69 21.20
C VAL A 357 6.00 -2.44 22.02
N ASP A 358 6.75 -2.60 23.12
CA ASP A 358 7.30 -1.48 23.88
C ASP A 358 8.24 -0.61 23.03
N TRP A 359 9.10 -1.24 22.24
CA TRP A 359 9.94 -0.54 21.26
C TRP A 359 9.10 0.21 20.21
N ALA A 360 8.06 -0.42 19.66
CA ALA A 360 7.25 0.12 18.58
C ALA A 360 6.48 1.40 18.97
N VAL A 361 6.17 1.58 20.26
CA VAL A 361 5.57 2.81 20.79
C VAL A 361 6.58 3.88 21.17
N SER A 362 7.88 3.60 21.06
CA SER A 362 8.95 4.55 21.36
C SER A 362 9.25 5.49 20.18
N LYS A 363 9.97 6.58 20.47
CA LYS A 363 10.46 7.51 19.43
C LYS A 363 11.55 6.88 18.55
N HIS A 364 12.24 5.85 19.01
CA HIS A 364 13.27 5.16 18.23
C HIS A 364 12.70 4.39 17.05
N ALA A 365 11.55 3.72 17.23
CA ALA A 365 10.87 3.01 16.15
C ALA A 365 10.49 3.92 14.98
N ARG A 366 10.25 5.20 15.26
CA ARG A 366 9.89 6.24 14.29
C ARG A 366 10.95 7.30 14.09
N ALA A 367 12.21 7.00 14.40
CA ALA A 367 13.27 8.00 14.33
C ALA A 367 13.35 8.63 12.93
N LEU A 368 13.19 7.84 11.87
CA LEU A 368 13.25 8.32 10.48
C LEU A 368 12.16 9.36 10.15
N ASP A 369 10.97 9.26 10.75
CA ASP A 369 9.85 10.19 10.50
C ASP A 369 10.25 11.66 10.78
N SER A 370 11.08 11.85 11.81
CA SER A 370 11.58 13.18 12.19
C SER A 370 12.50 13.81 11.13
N LEU A 371 13.17 12.99 10.31
CA LEU A 371 14.00 13.44 9.20
C LEU A 371 13.16 13.73 7.95
N ALA A 372 12.16 12.89 7.68
CA ALA A 372 11.28 13.04 6.51
C ALA A 372 10.58 14.42 6.51
N TYR A 373 10.12 14.90 7.66
CA TYR A 373 9.54 16.24 7.80
C TYR A 373 10.50 17.37 7.36
N LYS A 374 11.80 17.17 7.57
CA LYS A 374 12.85 18.12 7.21
C LYS A 374 13.49 17.84 5.86
N SER A 375 13.02 16.82 5.13
CA SER A 375 13.64 16.33 3.88
C SER A 375 15.11 15.89 4.06
N GLU A 376 15.46 15.38 5.25
CA GLU A 376 16.79 14.89 5.60
C GLU A 376 16.85 13.35 5.70
N ASP A 377 15.78 12.66 5.31
CA ASP A 377 15.61 11.20 5.37
C ASP A 377 16.55 10.42 4.44
N ARG A 378 17.35 11.12 3.64
CA ARG A 378 18.39 10.56 2.77
C ARG A 378 19.78 11.09 3.06
N ASN A 379 19.93 12.01 4.00
CA ASN A 379 21.22 12.59 4.35
C ASN A 379 22.06 11.55 5.12
N PRO A 380 23.21 11.10 4.56
CA PRO A 380 24.12 10.16 5.21
C PRO A 380 24.42 10.47 6.69
N ALA A 381 24.61 11.75 7.02
CA ALA A 381 24.91 12.17 8.38
C ALA A 381 23.73 11.89 9.32
N CYS A 382 22.49 12.13 8.88
CA CYS A 382 21.30 11.97 9.68
C CYS A 382 20.85 10.50 9.76
N VAL A 383 20.86 9.77 8.65
CA VAL A 383 20.36 8.38 8.62
C VAL A 383 21.17 7.45 9.52
N SER A 384 22.45 7.75 9.76
CA SER A 384 23.35 6.98 10.63
C SER A 384 22.80 6.77 12.05
N CYS A 385 21.98 7.71 12.53
CA CYS A 385 21.39 7.68 13.87
C CYS A 385 19.88 7.40 13.88
N HIS A 386 19.23 7.35 12.72
CA HIS A 386 17.77 7.29 12.58
C HIS A 386 17.27 6.00 11.91
N THR A 387 18.18 5.08 11.61
CA THR A 387 17.92 3.84 10.88
C THR A 387 18.74 2.69 11.47
N LEU A 388 18.46 1.47 11.01
CA LEU A 388 19.25 0.30 11.34
C LEU A 388 20.29 0.01 10.25
N GLY A 389 21.55 -0.18 10.66
CA GLY A 389 22.58 -0.79 9.82
C GLY A 389 23.18 0.10 8.73
N TYR A 390 22.94 1.41 8.75
CA TYR A 390 23.65 2.33 7.85
C TYR A 390 25.15 2.32 8.14
N GLY A 391 25.97 2.10 7.10
CA GLY A 391 27.42 2.05 7.22
C GLY A 391 27.97 0.69 7.67
N ASP A 392 27.12 -0.21 8.17
CA ASP A 392 27.52 -1.58 8.50
C ASP A 392 27.63 -2.44 7.22
N PRO A 393 28.68 -3.26 7.04
CA PRO A 393 28.80 -4.19 5.91
C PRO A 393 27.61 -5.16 5.77
N LYS A 394 26.91 -5.44 6.87
CA LYS A 394 25.74 -6.33 6.96
C LYS A 394 24.41 -5.57 6.86
N GLY A 395 24.46 -4.25 6.75
CA GLY A 395 23.31 -3.39 6.55
C GLY A 395 23.31 -2.77 5.16
N TYR A 396 23.29 -1.44 5.08
CA TYR A 396 23.21 -0.73 3.81
C TYR A 396 24.14 0.49 3.77
N GLN A 397 24.43 0.96 2.56
CA GLN A 397 25.40 2.02 2.30
C GLN A 397 24.76 3.16 1.51
N SER A 398 25.37 4.35 1.54
CA SER A 398 24.97 5.44 0.64
C SER A 398 25.42 5.18 -0.78
N MET A 399 24.74 5.80 -1.72
CA MET A 399 25.11 5.79 -3.13
C MET A 399 25.08 7.21 -3.71
N THR A 400 25.86 7.42 -4.76
CA THR A 400 25.85 8.68 -5.50
C THR A 400 24.55 8.84 -6.26
N ASP A 401 23.80 9.89 -5.96
CA ASP A 401 22.63 10.28 -6.74
C ASP A 401 23.05 10.75 -8.13
N LYS A 402 22.55 10.09 -9.16
CA LYS A 402 22.94 10.35 -10.55
C LYS A 402 22.53 11.73 -11.07
N LYS A 403 21.56 12.40 -10.43
CA LYS A 403 21.06 13.71 -10.89
C LYS A 403 21.81 14.87 -10.25
N THR A 404 22.12 14.74 -8.96
CA THR A 404 22.70 15.81 -8.14
C THR A 404 24.18 15.61 -7.83
N GLY A 405 24.71 14.40 -8.05
CA GLY A 405 26.08 14.03 -7.70
C GLY A 405 26.33 13.88 -6.19
N LYS A 406 25.32 14.09 -5.34
CA LYS A 406 25.44 14.00 -3.88
C LYS A 406 25.38 12.55 -3.42
N GLN A 407 26.09 12.23 -2.32
CA GLN A 407 25.86 10.98 -1.60
C GLN A 407 24.49 11.01 -0.92
N MET A 408 23.68 10.00 -1.19
CA MET A 408 22.37 9.82 -0.58
C MET A 408 22.22 8.40 -0.07
N ALA A 409 21.60 8.27 1.10
CA ALA A 409 21.24 7.00 1.68
C ALA A 409 19.78 6.67 1.34
N TYR A 410 19.56 5.58 0.61
CA TYR A 410 18.22 5.09 0.31
C TYR A 410 17.86 4.03 1.34
N VAL A 411 17.16 4.43 2.40
CA VAL A 411 16.83 3.58 3.54
C VAL A 411 15.88 2.47 3.08
N PRO A 412 16.25 1.18 3.21
CA PRO A 412 15.32 0.08 3.00
C PRO A 412 14.15 0.18 4.00
N PRO A 413 12.89 -0.02 3.59
CA PRO A 413 11.73 0.16 4.48
C PRO A 413 11.77 -0.70 5.74
N ASP A 414 12.35 -1.90 5.66
CA ASP A 414 12.52 -2.85 6.77
C ASP A 414 13.68 -2.49 7.70
N LEU A 415 14.52 -1.52 7.34
CA LEU A 415 15.60 -0.96 8.16
C LEU A 415 15.30 0.47 8.64
N ALA A 416 14.09 0.97 8.40
CA ALA A 416 13.66 2.26 8.90
C ALA A 416 13.55 2.27 10.43
N GLY A 417 13.89 3.41 11.04
CA GLY A 417 13.91 3.58 12.49
C GLY A 417 15.12 2.92 13.17
N VAL A 418 15.34 3.27 14.43
CA VAL A 418 16.36 2.63 15.27
C VAL A 418 15.73 1.38 15.86
N GLN A 419 16.21 0.20 15.49
CA GLN A 419 15.58 -1.09 15.83
C GLN A 419 16.34 -1.87 16.91
N CYS A 420 15.87 -3.08 17.24
CA CYS A 420 16.42 -3.95 18.29
C CYS A 420 17.94 -4.12 18.19
N GLU A 421 18.46 -4.34 16.98
CA GLU A 421 19.88 -4.62 16.75
C GLU A 421 20.79 -3.40 17.00
N SER A 422 20.23 -2.18 16.96
CA SER A 422 20.93 -0.96 17.38
C SER A 422 21.28 -0.97 18.87
N CYS A 423 20.56 -1.75 19.69
CA CYS A 423 20.84 -1.92 21.13
C CYS A 423 21.48 -3.29 21.42
N HIS A 424 20.90 -4.36 20.88
CA HIS A 424 21.24 -5.75 21.22
C HIS A 424 22.31 -6.37 20.31
N GLY A 425 22.71 -5.69 19.23
CA GLY A 425 23.56 -6.29 18.21
C GLY A 425 22.78 -7.25 17.32
N ILE A 426 23.47 -7.95 16.42
CA ILE A 426 22.83 -8.75 15.37
C ILE A 426 22.05 -9.93 15.97
N GLY A 427 20.84 -10.12 15.48
CA GLY A 427 19.82 -10.97 16.11
C GLY A 427 19.96 -12.48 15.91
N GLY A 428 21.04 -13.02 15.33
CA GLY A 428 21.19 -14.46 15.14
C GLY A 428 22.50 -14.93 14.51
N PRO A 429 22.77 -16.26 14.51
CA PRO A 429 21.92 -17.28 15.12
C PRO A 429 22.12 -17.36 16.64
N HIS A 430 21.05 -17.64 17.38
CA HIS A 430 21.14 -17.78 18.84
C HIS A 430 20.05 -18.69 19.44
N VAL A 431 20.38 -19.25 20.61
CA VAL A 431 19.43 -19.93 21.50
C VAL A 431 19.05 -19.02 22.66
N LYS A 432 18.00 -19.39 23.39
CA LYS A 432 17.52 -18.63 24.56
C LYS A 432 18.68 -18.34 25.54
N GLY A 433 18.90 -17.07 25.86
CA GLY A 433 19.94 -16.61 26.79
C GLY A 433 21.33 -16.37 26.18
N ALA A 434 21.51 -16.53 24.87
CA ALA A 434 22.83 -16.50 24.23
C ALA A 434 23.35 -15.11 23.80
N HIS A 435 22.58 -14.03 23.93
CA HIS A 435 23.01 -12.67 23.55
C HIS A 435 22.71 -11.67 24.67
N ALA A 436 23.63 -11.54 25.62
CA ALA A 436 23.57 -10.53 26.65
C ALA A 436 24.58 -9.42 26.33
N VAL A 437 24.11 -8.36 25.67
CA VAL A 437 24.84 -7.08 25.68
C VAL A 437 24.74 -6.52 27.09
N THR A 438 25.86 -6.12 27.68
CA THR A 438 25.89 -5.53 29.02
C THR A 438 25.22 -4.15 29.00
N VAL A 439 24.74 -3.71 30.16
CA VAL A 439 24.18 -2.34 30.31
C VAL A 439 25.18 -1.28 29.89
N ASN A 440 26.47 -1.46 30.20
CA ASN A 440 27.51 -0.51 29.82
C ASN A 440 27.72 -0.47 28.30
N GLU A 441 27.73 -1.61 27.63
CA GLU A 441 27.80 -1.66 26.16
C GLU A 441 26.58 -0.98 25.53
N MET A 442 25.37 -1.19 26.06
CA MET A 442 24.15 -0.51 25.59
C MET A 442 24.27 1.02 25.75
N LYS A 443 24.77 1.51 26.89
CA LYS A 443 25.00 2.94 27.10
C LYS A 443 25.95 3.54 26.06
N GLN A 444 27.01 2.82 25.68
CA GLN A 444 27.93 3.30 24.64
C GLN A 444 27.24 3.42 23.28
N LYS A 445 26.31 2.52 22.95
CA LYS A 445 25.53 2.63 21.71
C LYS A 445 24.65 3.88 21.69
N CYS A 446 24.05 4.27 22.82
CA CYS A 446 23.31 5.53 22.91
C CYS A 446 24.19 6.75 22.60
N LEU A 447 25.41 6.76 23.12
CA LEU A 447 26.36 7.89 22.99
C LEU A 447 26.94 8.02 21.57
N ALA A 448 26.80 7.01 20.71
CA ALA A 448 27.16 7.11 19.30
C ALA A 448 26.26 8.12 18.55
N CYS A 449 24.99 8.24 18.96
CA CYS A 449 24.02 9.15 18.35
C CYS A 449 23.77 10.40 19.22
N HIS A 450 23.73 10.23 20.54
CA HIS A 450 23.48 11.30 21.49
C HIS A 450 24.78 11.92 22.00
N THR A 451 25.44 12.69 21.13
CA THR A 451 26.63 13.46 21.49
C THR A 451 26.25 14.84 22.04
N LYS A 452 27.22 15.57 22.61
CA LYS A 452 27.01 16.96 23.06
C LYS A 452 26.56 17.89 21.91
N GLU A 453 26.96 17.59 20.68
CA GLU A 453 26.59 18.35 19.48
C GLU A 453 25.14 18.08 19.07
N TRP A 454 24.73 16.80 19.07
CA TRP A 454 23.41 16.40 18.59
C TRP A 454 22.31 16.42 19.66
N SER A 455 22.68 16.30 20.93
CA SER A 455 21.75 16.17 22.06
C SER A 455 22.33 16.80 23.32
N SER A 456 22.38 18.14 23.33
CA SER A 456 22.84 18.88 24.50
C SER A 456 21.94 18.61 25.71
N GLY A 457 22.55 18.12 26.81
CA GLY A 457 21.82 17.72 28.02
C GLY A 457 21.26 16.29 28.02
N PHE A 458 21.66 15.44 27.07
CA PHE A 458 21.34 14.01 27.13
C PHE A 458 21.99 13.34 28.35
N ASP A 459 21.16 12.69 29.16
CA ASP A 459 21.56 11.88 30.29
C ASP A 459 21.28 10.41 29.97
N VAL A 460 22.34 9.65 29.74
CA VAL A 460 22.24 8.24 29.34
C VAL A 460 21.64 7.37 30.45
N ASP A 461 21.89 7.66 31.72
CA ASP A 461 21.37 6.87 32.84
C ASP A 461 19.86 7.07 32.97
N LYS A 462 19.40 8.32 32.83
CA LYS A 462 17.97 8.62 32.79
C LYS A 462 17.29 8.02 31.56
N ALA A 463 17.93 8.11 30.38
CA ALA A 463 17.37 7.57 29.13
C ALA A 463 17.23 6.05 29.19
N MET A 464 18.20 5.33 29.76
CA MET A 464 18.15 3.88 29.91
C MET A 464 16.93 3.39 30.68
N THR A 465 16.42 4.16 31.66
CA THR A 465 15.20 3.80 32.40
C THR A 465 13.93 3.78 31.52
N GLN A 466 13.96 4.46 30.36
CA GLN A 466 12.83 4.55 29.44
C GLN A 466 12.85 3.48 28.33
N VAL A 467 13.98 2.77 28.15
CA VAL A 467 14.19 1.80 27.07
C VAL A 467 14.64 0.43 27.59
N ASN A 468 14.41 0.13 28.86
CA ASN A 468 14.81 -1.11 29.52
C ASN A 468 13.74 -2.21 29.48
N HIS A 469 12.66 -2.02 28.72
CA HIS A 469 11.53 -2.95 28.59
C HIS A 469 10.79 -3.30 29.89
N SER A 470 11.05 -2.58 31.00
CA SER A 470 10.35 -2.83 32.27
C SER A 470 8.83 -2.61 32.19
N ARG A 471 8.39 -1.83 31.21
CA ARG A 471 6.98 -1.53 30.93
C ARG A 471 6.33 -2.41 29.87
N ALA A 472 7.08 -3.32 29.23
CA ALA A 472 6.58 -4.12 28.13
C ALA A 472 5.32 -4.93 28.47
N ALA A 473 5.31 -5.58 29.64
CA ALA A 473 4.16 -6.35 30.11
C ALA A 473 2.93 -5.48 30.42
N GLU A 474 3.12 -4.22 30.83
CA GLU A 474 2.04 -3.27 31.06
C GLU A 474 1.47 -2.78 29.73
N ILE A 475 2.34 -2.36 28.81
CA ILE A 475 1.96 -1.89 27.47
C ILE A 475 1.20 -2.99 26.73
N MET A 476 1.61 -4.26 26.83
CA MET A 476 0.90 -5.36 26.19
C MET A 476 -0.59 -5.46 26.59
N LYS A 477 -0.93 -5.07 27.82
CA LYS A 477 -2.31 -5.09 28.33
C LYS A 477 -3.15 -3.90 27.86
N MET A 478 -2.53 -2.85 27.33
CA MET A 478 -3.24 -1.70 26.77
C MET A 478 -4.00 -2.08 25.50
N SER A 479 -5.10 -1.36 25.26
CA SER A 479 -5.83 -1.40 23.99
C SER A 479 -4.95 -0.95 22.82
N VAL A 480 -5.36 -1.31 21.60
CA VAL A 480 -4.64 -0.87 20.39
C VAL A 480 -4.68 0.65 20.29
N GLU A 481 -5.81 1.27 20.62
CA GLU A 481 -6.05 2.71 20.55
C GLU A 481 -5.13 3.48 21.51
N GLU A 482 -4.89 2.95 22.72
CA GLU A 482 -3.95 3.51 23.69
C GLU A 482 -2.51 3.42 23.17
N LYS A 483 -2.09 2.25 22.66
CA LYS A 483 -0.75 2.08 22.07
C LYS A 483 -0.56 3.01 20.86
N GLU A 484 -1.58 3.14 20.01
CA GLU A 484 -1.55 4.06 18.88
C GLU A 484 -1.52 5.52 19.29
N LYS A 485 -2.14 5.87 20.43
CA LYS A 485 -2.02 7.21 21.00
C LYS A 485 -0.60 7.48 21.45
N MET A 486 0.06 6.55 22.13
CA MET A 486 1.47 6.67 22.49
C MET A 486 2.37 6.84 21.26
N VAL A 487 2.02 6.18 20.16
CA VAL A 487 2.70 6.33 18.87
C VAL A 487 2.52 7.74 18.27
N ARG A 488 1.44 8.46 18.58
CA ARG A 488 1.21 9.83 18.07
C ARG A 488 1.84 10.93 18.92
N GLU A 489 2.11 10.66 20.19
CA GLU A 489 2.69 11.59 21.18
C GLU A 489 4.22 11.53 21.23
#